data_AF-A0A4R6G0G9-F1
#
_entry.id   AF-A0A4R6G0G9-F1
#
_cell.length_a   1.000
_cell.length_b   1.000
_cell.length_c   1.000
_cell.angle_alpha   90.00
_cell.angle_beta   90.00
_cell.angle_gamma   90.00
#
_symmetry.space_group_name_H-M   'P 1'
#
loop_
_entity.id
_entity.type
_entity.pdbx_description
1 polymer ?
#
loop_
_entity_poly.entity_id
_entity_poly.type
_entity_poly.pdbx_seq_one_letter_code
_entity_poly.pdbx_strand_id
1 'polypeptide(L)'
;MAHLLEKMAYVGATPWHGLGNQLTAKQPIEVWAQQAGMDWQIREAPVRFMTESAGNLGAIMSFPENKVLFRSDTNEPLSVVGQRYQVVQPREILEFYRDLTEISGFELETAGVLKGGRKIWALARTGQSSTIKGNDVTNGYVLLATACDGTLATTAQFTSIRVVCNNTLAVALSGSNGAVKVPHSTSFDPQAVKQQLGISVSTWDTFMYRMKGLSERKVKSKEVQNYYLRVFTDQSKTASGYTNERAITKAMALFDGHGKGAELASSKGTALGLLNSVTEFIDHERRARSTDYRLESAWFGQGAHLKQKALDQALLMIA
;
A
#
# COMPACT_ATOMS: atom_id res chain seq x y z
N MET A 1 5.13 16.44 13.38
CA MET A 1 4.76 15.03 13.60
C MET A 1 3.46 14.79 12.89
N ALA A 2 3.42 13.91 11.91
CA ALA A 2 2.16 13.41 11.34
C ALA A 2 2.51 12.16 10.53
N HIS A 3 2.75 11.08 11.24
CA HIS A 3 2.61 9.76 10.66
C HIS A 3 1.12 9.51 10.85
N LEU A 4 0.34 9.37 9.76
CA LEU A 4 -1.08 9.00 9.86
C LEU A 4 -1.30 7.60 10.49
N LEU A 5 -0.22 7.00 11.01
CA LEU A 5 -0.16 5.79 11.80
C LEU A 5 -0.78 6.05 13.17
N GLU A 6 -1.89 5.37 13.44
CA GLU A 6 -2.51 5.41 14.76
C GLU A 6 -1.82 4.40 15.67
N LYS A 7 -1.80 3.14 15.25
CA LYS A 7 -1.13 2.05 15.95
C LYS A 7 -0.73 0.96 14.94
N MET A 8 0.33 0.23 15.26
CA MET A 8 0.75 -0.95 14.50
C MET A 8 1.59 -1.88 15.37
N ALA A 9 1.69 -3.12 14.91
CA ALA A 9 2.62 -4.11 15.42
C ALA A 9 3.57 -4.59 14.34
N TYR A 10 4.73 -5.10 14.72
CA TYR A 10 5.71 -5.66 13.79
C TYR A 10 6.63 -6.72 14.40
N VAL A 11 7.21 -7.57 13.55
CA VAL A 11 8.31 -8.50 13.87
C VAL A 11 9.52 -8.19 13.01
N GLY A 12 10.74 -8.35 13.53
CA GLY A 12 11.98 -8.14 12.78
C GLY A 12 12.44 -6.69 12.77
N ALA A 13 12.96 -6.20 11.63
CA ALA A 13 13.54 -4.85 11.57
C ALA A 13 12.48 -3.77 11.75
N THR A 14 12.84 -2.72 12.49
CA THR A 14 11.96 -1.66 12.97
C THR A 14 11.34 -0.85 11.82
N PRO A 15 10.00 -0.78 11.74
CA PRO A 15 9.27 -0.01 10.75
C PRO A 15 9.16 1.48 11.15
N TRP A 16 8.58 2.31 10.27
CA TRP A 16 8.16 3.70 10.56
C TRP A 16 9.09 4.59 11.40
N HIS A 17 10.39 4.65 11.07
CA HIS A 17 11.38 5.48 11.80
C HIS A 17 11.39 5.25 13.33
N GLY A 18 11.05 4.05 13.81
CA GLY A 18 11.04 3.73 15.25
C GLY A 18 9.67 3.56 15.89
N LEU A 19 8.57 3.71 15.14
CA LEU A 19 7.21 3.66 15.67
C LEU A 19 6.56 2.28 15.52
N GLY A 20 5.75 1.89 16.51
CA GLY A 20 4.99 0.63 16.53
C GLY A 20 5.40 -0.31 17.66
N ASN A 21 4.59 -1.33 17.91
CA ASN A 21 4.82 -2.32 18.94
C ASN A 21 5.60 -3.51 18.37
N GLN A 22 6.82 -3.72 18.85
CA GLN A 22 7.62 -4.88 18.46
C GLN A 22 7.06 -6.14 19.13
N LEU A 23 6.84 -7.18 18.34
CA LEU A 23 6.42 -8.50 18.76
C LEU A 23 7.54 -9.51 18.55
N THR A 24 7.52 -10.59 19.33
CA THR A 24 8.30 -11.78 18.98
C THR A 24 7.65 -12.48 17.79
N ALA A 25 8.40 -13.32 17.08
CA ALA A 25 7.86 -14.10 15.97
C ALA A 25 6.76 -15.07 16.45
N LYS A 26 5.84 -15.41 15.54
CA LYS A 26 4.79 -16.43 15.72
C LYS A 26 3.78 -16.14 16.85
N GLN A 27 3.56 -14.86 17.14
CA GLN A 27 2.49 -14.44 18.03
C GLN A 27 1.10 -14.71 17.40
N PRO A 28 0.10 -15.12 18.20
CA PRO A 28 -1.25 -15.41 17.71
C PRO A 28 -1.95 -14.12 17.28
N ILE A 29 -2.96 -14.22 16.40
CA ILE A 29 -3.57 -13.05 15.79
C ILE A 29 -4.32 -12.15 16.79
N GLU A 30 -4.71 -12.67 17.94
CA GLU A 30 -5.30 -11.91 19.05
C GLU A 30 -4.30 -10.90 19.62
N VAL A 31 -3.03 -11.28 19.72
CA VAL A 31 -1.95 -10.37 20.13
C VAL A 31 -1.73 -9.32 19.04
N TRP A 32 -1.78 -9.71 17.76
CA TRP A 32 -1.74 -8.76 16.66
C TRP A 32 -2.89 -7.76 16.71
N ALA A 33 -4.12 -8.20 16.96
CA ALA A 33 -5.28 -7.31 17.05
C ALA A 33 -5.08 -6.22 18.10
N GLN A 34 -4.62 -6.58 19.30
CA GLN A 34 -4.39 -5.63 20.37
C GLN A 34 -3.20 -4.69 20.09
N GLN A 35 -2.09 -5.25 19.62
CA GLN A 35 -0.83 -4.53 19.47
C GLN A 35 -0.81 -3.67 18.19
N ALA A 36 -1.54 -4.07 17.15
CA ALA A 36 -1.75 -3.29 15.95
C ALA A 36 -2.86 -2.23 16.07
N GLY A 37 -3.63 -2.25 17.16
CA GLY A 37 -4.76 -1.35 17.36
C GLY A 37 -5.94 -1.67 16.46
N MET A 38 -6.20 -2.96 16.25
CA MET A 38 -7.27 -3.52 15.44
C MET A 38 -8.33 -4.24 16.28
N ASP A 39 -8.22 -4.20 17.62
CA ASP A 39 -9.16 -4.82 18.57
C ASP A 39 -10.38 -3.93 18.83
N TRP A 40 -11.10 -3.60 17.77
CA TRP A 40 -12.34 -2.83 17.77
C TRP A 40 -13.19 -3.19 16.54
N GLN A 41 -14.45 -2.77 16.53
CA GLN A 41 -15.39 -3.03 15.45
C GLN A 41 -15.83 -1.73 14.79
N ILE A 42 -15.97 -1.77 13.46
CA ILE A 42 -16.66 -0.73 12.71
C ILE A 42 -18.16 -0.95 12.92
N ARG A 43 -18.82 0.01 13.56
CA ARG A 43 -20.27 0.05 13.76
C ARG A 43 -20.91 1.03 12.79
N GLU A 44 -22.20 0.83 12.55
CA GLU A 44 -22.99 1.67 11.67
C GLU A 44 -24.18 2.31 12.39
N ALA A 45 -24.51 3.54 12.02
CA ALA A 45 -25.66 4.27 12.52
C ALA A 45 -26.28 5.14 11.40
N PRO A 46 -27.60 5.46 11.48
CA PRO A 46 -28.23 6.39 10.56
C PRO A 46 -27.57 7.78 10.57
N VAL A 47 -27.40 8.38 9.39
CA VAL A 47 -26.94 9.77 9.30
C VAL A 47 -28.05 10.72 9.75
N ARG A 48 -27.69 11.66 10.62
CA ARG A 48 -28.54 12.80 11.00
C ARG A 48 -27.78 14.11 10.79
N PHE A 49 -28.47 15.14 10.33
CA PHE A 49 -27.91 16.49 10.13
C PHE A 49 -28.86 17.55 10.67
N MET A 50 -28.30 18.72 10.99
CA MET A 50 -29.06 19.88 11.48
C MET A 50 -29.03 20.98 10.41
N THR A 51 -30.18 21.59 10.13
CA THR A 51 -30.32 22.58 9.04
C THR A 51 -30.15 24.03 9.45
N GLU A 52 -30.06 24.33 10.75
CA GLU A 52 -29.92 25.70 11.26
C GLU A 52 -28.67 25.87 12.13
N SER A 53 -27.98 27.01 11.98
CA SER A 53 -26.86 27.42 12.84
C SER A 53 -27.28 28.60 13.72
N ALA A 54 -27.00 28.47 15.03
CA ALA A 54 -27.01 29.48 16.08
C ALA A 54 -28.30 30.31 16.27
N GLY A 55 -29.14 29.88 17.23
CA GLY A 55 -30.18 30.73 17.85
C GLY A 55 -31.52 30.04 18.05
N ASN A 56 -31.91 29.16 17.13
CA ASN A 56 -33.12 28.34 17.20
C ASN A 56 -32.76 26.86 17.38
N LEU A 57 -33.61 26.10 18.07
CA LEU A 57 -33.55 24.64 18.13
C LEU A 57 -33.75 24.08 16.72
N GLY A 58 -32.65 23.89 15.98
CA GLY A 58 -32.69 23.41 14.60
C GLY A 58 -33.36 22.04 14.46
N ALA A 59 -33.98 21.80 13.31
CA ALA A 59 -34.59 20.51 13.00
C ALA A 59 -33.51 19.44 12.77
N ILE A 60 -33.68 18.28 13.41
CA ILE A 60 -32.85 17.09 13.14
C ILE A 60 -33.46 16.36 11.95
N MET A 61 -32.76 16.39 10.82
CA MET A 61 -33.13 15.66 9.61
C MET A 61 -32.31 14.38 9.47
N SER A 62 -32.82 13.41 8.72
CA SER A 62 -32.12 12.16 8.41
C SER A 62 -31.70 12.13 6.93
N PHE A 63 -30.64 11.36 6.63
CA PHE A 63 -30.25 11.05 5.26
C PHE A 63 -30.29 9.51 5.06
N PRO A 64 -31.47 8.93 4.77
CA PRO A 64 -31.70 7.48 4.85
C PRO A 64 -30.87 6.63 3.89
N GLU A 65 -30.41 7.22 2.77
CA GLU A 65 -29.57 6.55 1.76
C GLU A 65 -28.13 6.33 2.25
N ASN A 66 -27.75 6.94 3.38
CA ASN A 66 -26.42 6.91 3.93
C ASN A 66 -26.41 6.43 5.39
N LYS A 67 -25.27 5.87 5.78
CA LYS A 67 -24.95 5.48 7.15
C LYS A 67 -23.59 6.04 7.55
N VAL A 68 -23.46 6.38 8.82
CA VAL A 68 -22.18 6.74 9.45
C VAL A 68 -21.51 5.45 9.89
N LEU A 69 -20.24 5.29 9.55
CA LEU A 69 -19.37 4.29 10.14
C LEU A 69 -18.58 4.93 11.28
N PHE A 70 -18.48 4.25 12.41
CA PHE A 70 -17.76 4.75 13.59
C PHE A 70 -17.12 3.59 14.36
N ARG A 71 -16.13 3.90 15.19
CA ARG A 71 -15.43 2.88 15.97
C ARG A 71 -16.21 2.48 17.22
N SER A 72 -16.24 1.20 17.55
CA SER A 72 -16.91 0.70 18.76
C SER A 72 -16.22 1.09 20.06
N ASP A 73 -14.92 1.37 20.03
CA ASP A 73 -14.09 1.65 21.21
C ASP A 73 -14.12 3.14 21.61
N THR A 74 -14.05 4.04 20.64
CA THR A 74 -13.97 5.49 20.88
C THR A 74 -15.21 6.26 20.45
N ASN A 75 -16.12 5.63 19.70
CA ASN A 75 -17.20 6.29 18.97
C ASN A 75 -16.73 7.34 17.95
N GLU A 76 -15.44 7.36 17.60
CA GLU A 76 -14.93 8.28 16.59
C GLU A 76 -15.55 7.98 15.23
N PRO A 77 -16.05 9.01 14.52
CA PRO A 77 -16.60 8.84 13.18
C PRO A 77 -15.48 8.53 12.19
N LEU A 78 -15.71 7.50 11.37
CA LEU A 78 -14.79 7.07 10.33
C LEU A 78 -15.18 7.66 8.99
N SER A 79 -16.43 7.49 8.58
CA SER A 79 -16.91 7.90 7.25
C SER A 79 -18.43 7.93 7.16
N VAL A 80 -18.94 8.53 6.09
CA VAL A 80 -20.33 8.40 5.67
C VAL A 80 -20.34 7.65 4.35
N VAL A 81 -21.07 6.54 4.29
CA VAL A 81 -21.13 5.65 3.11
C VAL A 81 -22.58 5.38 2.72
N GLY A 82 -22.79 4.91 1.49
CA GLY A 82 -24.13 4.51 1.05
C GLY A 82 -24.62 3.26 1.77
N GLN A 83 -25.93 3.05 1.81
CA GLN A 83 -26.51 1.94 2.57
C GLN A 83 -26.05 0.55 2.17
N ARG A 84 -25.73 0.35 0.89
CA ARG A 84 -25.26 -0.93 0.34
C ARG A 84 -23.79 -1.25 0.68
N TYR A 85 -23.09 -0.32 1.31
CA TYR A 85 -21.67 -0.48 1.64
C TYR A 85 -21.47 -1.65 2.62
N GLN A 86 -20.68 -2.63 2.18
CA GLN A 86 -20.26 -3.80 2.94
C GLN A 86 -18.95 -3.49 3.65
N VAL A 87 -19.01 -3.50 4.98
CA VAL A 87 -17.89 -3.24 5.85
C VAL A 87 -17.05 -4.52 5.96
N VAL A 88 -15.73 -4.37 5.84
CA VAL A 88 -14.77 -5.41 6.23
C VAL A 88 -14.17 -5.00 7.57
N GLN A 89 -14.36 -5.83 8.59
CA GLN A 89 -13.95 -5.56 9.96
C GLN A 89 -12.43 -5.68 10.11
N PRO A 90 -11.81 -4.92 11.02
CA PRO A 90 -10.39 -5.06 11.33
C PRO A 90 -10.00 -6.51 11.66
N ARG A 91 -10.86 -7.22 12.40
CA ARG A 91 -10.66 -8.63 12.74
C ARG A 91 -10.62 -9.54 11.51
N GLU A 92 -11.49 -9.31 10.52
CA GLU A 92 -11.52 -10.10 9.28
C GLU A 92 -10.20 -9.99 8.48
N ILE A 93 -9.53 -8.84 8.57
CA ILE A 93 -8.20 -8.63 7.95
C ILE A 93 -7.13 -9.53 8.60
N LEU A 94 -7.18 -9.73 9.92
CA LEU A 94 -6.23 -10.62 10.61
C LEU A 94 -6.61 -12.10 10.45
N GLU A 95 -7.90 -12.41 10.52
CA GLU A 95 -8.42 -13.79 10.33
C GLU A 95 -8.12 -14.31 8.92
N PHE A 96 -8.00 -13.44 7.91
CA PHE A 96 -7.49 -13.81 6.59
C PHE A 96 -6.15 -14.56 6.65
N TYR A 97 -5.29 -14.27 7.62
CA TYR A 97 -3.97 -14.87 7.74
C TYR A 97 -3.91 -16.11 8.64
N ARG A 98 -4.95 -16.43 9.42
CA ARG A 98 -4.87 -17.48 10.45
C ARG A 98 -4.40 -18.81 9.89
N ASP A 99 -5.14 -19.35 8.92
CA ASP A 99 -4.80 -20.59 8.20
C ASP A 99 -3.47 -20.50 7.45
N LEU A 100 -3.14 -19.34 6.85
CA LEU A 100 -1.86 -19.13 6.16
C LEU A 100 -0.68 -19.26 7.14
N THR A 101 -0.83 -18.73 8.36
CA THR A 101 0.22 -18.79 9.39
C THR A 101 0.29 -20.13 10.11
N GLU A 102 -0.85 -20.80 10.33
CA GLU A 102 -0.92 -22.08 11.05
C GLU A 102 -0.55 -23.27 10.17
N ILE A 103 -0.86 -23.21 8.86
CA ILE A 103 -0.80 -24.38 7.96
C ILE A 103 0.22 -24.17 6.83
N SER A 104 0.31 -22.96 6.27
CA SER A 104 1.09 -22.70 5.04
C SER A 104 2.48 -22.13 5.29
N GLY A 105 2.92 -22.04 6.55
CA GLY A 105 4.25 -21.54 6.93
C GLY A 105 4.45 -20.04 6.71
N PHE A 106 3.36 -19.28 6.52
CA PHE A 106 3.46 -17.83 6.42
C PHE A 106 3.73 -17.24 7.81
N GLU A 107 4.37 -16.09 7.86
CA GLU A 107 4.63 -15.40 9.11
C GLU A 107 4.11 -13.96 9.02
N LEU A 108 3.15 -13.60 9.88
CA LEU A 108 2.74 -12.20 10.02
C LEU A 108 3.94 -11.35 10.42
N GLU A 109 4.13 -10.26 9.69
CA GLU A 109 5.27 -9.38 9.90
C GLU A 109 4.90 -8.01 10.40
N THR A 110 3.78 -7.48 9.91
CA THR A 110 3.36 -6.12 10.19
C THR A 110 1.86 -6.01 9.96
N ALA A 111 1.17 -5.32 10.85
CA ALA A 111 -0.23 -4.98 10.71
C ALA A 111 -0.50 -3.65 11.42
N GLY A 112 -1.50 -2.90 10.97
CA GLY A 112 -1.79 -1.62 11.61
C GLY A 112 -2.98 -0.87 11.05
N VAL A 113 -3.23 0.26 11.72
CA VAL A 113 -4.33 1.18 11.47
C VAL A 113 -3.78 2.56 11.10
N LEU A 114 -4.40 3.15 10.09
CA LEU A 114 -4.01 4.41 9.49
C LEU A 114 -5.22 5.35 9.36
N LYS A 115 -4.94 6.66 9.37
CA LYS A 115 -5.92 7.75 9.22
C LYS A 115 -7.05 7.74 10.27
N GLY A 116 -6.76 7.33 11.51
CA GLY A 116 -7.74 7.28 12.60
C GLY A 116 -8.78 6.19 12.36
N GLY A 117 -8.37 4.93 12.21
CA GLY A 117 -9.29 3.81 11.94
C GLY A 117 -9.71 3.61 10.48
N ARG A 118 -9.59 4.62 9.62
CA ARG A 118 -10.17 4.57 8.25
C ARG A 118 -9.51 3.58 7.30
N LYS A 119 -8.23 3.25 7.52
CA LYS A 119 -7.47 2.32 6.68
C LYS A 119 -6.80 1.27 7.54
N ILE A 120 -6.93 0.02 7.14
CA ILE A 120 -6.49 -1.14 7.91
C ILE A 120 -5.74 -2.07 6.97
N TRP A 121 -4.64 -2.67 7.45
CA TRP A 121 -3.83 -3.58 6.66
C TRP A 121 -3.07 -4.58 7.53
N ALA A 122 -2.72 -5.71 6.91
CA ALA A 122 -1.79 -6.69 7.46
C ALA A 122 -0.94 -7.29 6.34
N LEU A 123 0.25 -7.76 6.69
CA LEU A 123 1.22 -8.34 5.78
C LEU A 123 1.82 -9.60 6.41
N ALA A 124 1.88 -10.67 5.64
CA ALA A 124 2.60 -11.87 6.02
C ALA A 124 3.69 -12.21 5.00
N ARG A 125 4.86 -12.63 5.46
CA ARG A 125 5.91 -13.25 4.66
C ARG A 125 5.45 -14.65 4.27
N THR A 126 5.62 -15.03 3.01
CA THR A 126 5.14 -16.32 2.47
C THR A 126 6.07 -17.49 2.72
N GLY A 127 7.26 -17.23 3.28
CA GLY A 127 8.37 -18.20 3.35
C GLY A 127 9.09 -18.40 2.01
N GLN A 128 8.56 -17.88 0.90
CA GLN A 128 9.24 -17.90 -0.39
C GLN A 128 10.24 -16.75 -0.48
N SER A 129 11.44 -17.05 -0.96
CA SER A 129 12.47 -16.06 -1.26
C SER A 129 13.15 -16.42 -2.56
N SER A 130 13.60 -15.41 -3.31
CA SER A 130 14.45 -15.64 -4.48
C SER A 130 15.63 -14.69 -4.45
N THR A 131 16.78 -15.23 -4.81
CA THR A 131 18.03 -14.48 -4.91
C THR A 131 18.09 -13.84 -6.29
N ILE A 132 18.11 -12.51 -6.32
CA ILE A 132 18.37 -11.73 -7.52
C ILE A 132 19.87 -11.41 -7.62
N LYS A 133 20.25 -10.65 -8.66
CA LYS A 133 21.65 -10.42 -9.01
C LYS A 133 22.50 -9.95 -7.82
N GLY A 134 23.62 -10.65 -7.59
CA GLY A 134 24.61 -10.31 -6.57
C GLY A 134 24.28 -10.77 -5.16
N ASN A 135 23.63 -11.93 -5.01
CA ASN A 135 23.21 -12.51 -3.72
C ASN A 135 22.22 -11.65 -2.93
N ASP A 136 21.51 -10.76 -3.60
CA ASP A 136 20.45 -9.95 -3.00
C ASP A 136 19.19 -10.81 -2.86
N VAL A 137 18.75 -11.05 -1.62
CA VAL A 137 17.63 -11.94 -1.32
C VAL A 137 16.35 -11.14 -1.21
N THR A 138 15.39 -11.43 -2.09
CA THR A 138 14.07 -10.82 -2.10
C THR A 138 13.04 -11.82 -1.55
N ASN A 139 12.33 -11.43 -0.48
CA ASN A 139 11.27 -12.23 0.11
C ASN A 139 9.91 -11.94 -0.53
N GLY A 140 9.03 -12.93 -0.53
CA GLY A 140 7.63 -12.79 -0.91
C GLY A 140 6.73 -12.52 0.28
N TYR A 141 5.73 -11.68 0.03
CA TYR A 141 4.72 -11.29 0.99
C TYR A 141 3.32 -11.34 0.38
N VAL A 142 2.32 -11.60 1.22
CA VAL A 142 0.91 -11.37 0.90
C VAL A 142 0.42 -10.20 1.72
N LEU A 143 -0.02 -9.15 1.00
CA LEU A 143 -0.63 -7.97 1.57
C LEU A 143 -2.15 -8.06 1.46
N LEU A 144 -2.86 -7.70 2.53
CA LEU A 144 -4.29 -7.41 2.53
C LEU A 144 -4.50 -6.03 3.15
N ALA A 145 -5.24 -5.18 2.44
CA ALA A 145 -5.57 -3.83 2.90
C ALA A 145 -7.01 -3.44 2.54
N THR A 146 -7.65 -2.66 3.38
CA THR A 146 -9.00 -2.15 3.17
C THR A 146 -9.14 -0.72 3.69
N ALA A 147 -10.16 0.01 3.23
CA ALA A 147 -10.52 1.30 3.79
C ALA A 147 -12.03 1.46 3.92
N CYS A 148 -12.49 1.94 5.07
CA CYS A 148 -13.92 2.16 5.31
C CYS A 148 -14.42 3.54 4.82
N ASP A 149 -13.55 4.35 4.19
CA ASP A 149 -13.86 5.70 3.69
C ASP A 149 -14.12 5.75 2.17
N GLY A 150 -14.22 4.58 1.53
CA GLY A 150 -14.46 4.46 0.08
C GLY A 150 -13.23 4.76 -0.79
N THR A 151 -12.06 5.05 -0.20
CA THR A 151 -10.84 5.39 -0.96
C THR A 151 -10.03 4.16 -1.42
N LEU A 152 -10.36 2.96 -0.93
CA LEU A 152 -9.69 1.72 -1.27
C LEU A 152 -10.69 0.57 -1.14
N ALA A 153 -10.82 -0.24 -2.19
CA ALA A 153 -11.51 -1.53 -2.11
C ALA A 153 -10.66 -2.51 -1.28
N THR A 154 -11.28 -3.49 -0.62
CA THR A 154 -10.53 -4.56 0.06
C THR A 154 -9.66 -5.28 -0.98
N THR A 155 -8.35 -5.10 -0.88
CA THR A 155 -7.38 -5.49 -1.90
C THR A 155 -6.35 -6.41 -1.29
N ALA A 156 -6.20 -7.58 -1.90
CA ALA A 156 -5.18 -8.55 -1.54
C ALA A 156 -4.21 -8.72 -2.72
N GLN A 157 -2.90 -8.88 -2.47
CA GLN A 157 -1.94 -9.22 -3.53
C GLN A 157 -0.63 -9.80 -2.99
N PHE A 158 0.12 -10.46 -3.88
CA PHE A 158 1.52 -10.76 -3.66
C PHE A 158 2.40 -9.53 -3.89
N THR A 159 3.44 -9.38 -3.08
CA THR A 159 4.44 -8.32 -3.24
C THR A 159 5.81 -8.79 -2.76
N SER A 160 6.90 -8.29 -3.34
CA SER A 160 8.25 -8.41 -2.78
C SER A 160 8.57 -7.34 -1.73
N ILE A 161 7.65 -6.40 -1.53
CA ILE A 161 7.88 -5.23 -0.71
C ILE A 161 7.42 -5.52 0.70
N ARG A 162 8.37 -5.52 1.64
CA ARG A 162 8.04 -5.56 3.06
C ARG A 162 7.32 -4.27 3.43
N VAL A 163 6.04 -4.39 3.78
CA VAL A 163 5.22 -3.25 4.17
C VAL A 163 5.53 -2.83 5.60
N VAL A 164 6.50 -1.94 5.75
CA VAL A 164 6.96 -1.41 7.05
C VAL A 164 6.60 0.07 7.23
N CYS A 165 5.97 0.65 6.23
CA CYS A 165 5.43 1.99 6.26
C CYS A 165 4.28 2.10 5.25
N ASN A 166 3.45 3.14 5.38
CA ASN A 166 2.35 3.29 4.44
C ASN A 166 2.82 3.63 3.01
N ASN A 167 4.07 4.11 2.85
CA ASN A 167 4.71 4.21 1.53
C ASN A 167 4.88 2.83 0.88
N THR A 168 5.46 1.87 1.60
CA THR A 168 5.61 0.50 1.13
C THR A 168 4.27 -0.20 0.91
N LEU A 169 3.23 0.13 1.70
CA LEU A 169 1.87 -0.37 1.52
C LEU A 169 1.32 0.02 0.14
N ALA A 170 1.51 1.28 -0.24
CA ALA A 170 1.07 1.80 -1.51
C ALA A 170 1.82 1.23 -2.71
N VAL A 171 3.15 1.04 -2.60
CA VAL A 171 3.90 0.39 -3.69
C VAL A 171 3.44 -1.05 -3.85
N ALA A 172 3.27 -1.76 -2.73
CA ALA A 172 2.72 -3.11 -2.74
C ALA A 172 1.35 -3.15 -3.44
N LEU A 173 0.46 -2.17 -3.20
CA LEU A 173 -0.86 -2.00 -3.84
C LEU A 173 -0.85 -1.55 -5.30
N SER A 174 0.26 -1.03 -5.81
CA SER A 174 0.31 -0.49 -7.17
C SER A 174 0.41 -1.59 -8.24
N GLY A 175 1.13 -2.70 -7.98
CA GLY A 175 1.34 -3.78 -8.93
C GLY A 175 0.05 -4.53 -9.31
N SER A 176 -0.64 -4.09 -10.36
CA SER A 176 -1.97 -4.60 -10.72
C SER A 176 -2.00 -5.99 -11.35
N ASN A 177 -0.85 -6.55 -11.75
CA ASN A 177 -0.79 -7.86 -12.40
C ASN A 177 -0.84 -9.00 -11.35
N GLY A 178 -1.99 -9.15 -10.69
CA GLY A 178 -2.25 -10.21 -9.71
C GLY A 178 -2.99 -9.78 -8.45
N ALA A 179 -3.40 -8.51 -8.34
CA ALA A 179 -4.17 -8.03 -7.19
C ALA A 179 -5.65 -8.44 -7.30
N VAL A 180 -6.17 -9.05 -6.24
CA VAL A 180 -7.60 -9.35 -6.08
C VAL A 180 -8.25 -8.19 -5.35
N LYS A 181 -9.25 -7.56 -5.99
CA LYS A 181 -9.97 -6.40 -5.44
C LYS A 181 -11.43 -6.77 -5.23
N VAL A 182 -11.90 -6.63 -3.99
CA VAL A 182 -13.29 -6.80 -3.59
C VAL A 182 -13.90 -5.42 -3.33
N PRO A 183 -14.76 -4.91 -4.23
CA PRO A 183 -15.45 -3.64 -4.01
C PRO A 183 -16.34 -3.71 -2.76
N HIS A 184 -16.48 -2.59 -2.06
CA HIS A 184 -17.39 -2.50 -0.91
C HIS A 184 -18.88 -2.54 -1.27
N SER A 185 -19.23 -2.71 -2.54
CA SER A 185 -20.59 -3.08 -2.95
C SER A 185 -20.87 -4.58 -2.84
N THR A 186 -19.86 -5.38 -2.52
CA THR A 186 -19.92 -6.85 -2.40
C THR A 186 -19.31 -7.31 -1.08
N SER A 187 -19.74 -8.47 -0.57
CA SER A 187 -19.19 -9.04 0.66
C SER A 187 -17.77 -9.56 0.44
N PHE A 188 -16.91 -9.39 1.44
CA PHE A 188 -15.57 -9.96 1.45
C PHE A 188 -15.62 -11.44 1.81
N ASP A 189 -15.11 -12.28 0.91
CA ASP A 189 -14.92 -13.72 1.15
C ASP A 189 -13.42 -14.02 1.17
N PRO A 190 -12.84 -14.30 2.35
CA PRO A 190 -11.41 -14.54 2.46
C PRO A 190 -10.95 -15.79 1.69
N GLN A 191 -11.78 -16.83 1.58
CA GLN A 191 -11.40 -18.07 0.89
C GLN A 191 -11.43 -17.87 -0.63
N ALA A 192 -12.45 -17.21 -1.17
CA ALA A 192 -12.50 -16.84 -2.58
C ALA A 192 -11.32 -15.93 -2.96
N VAL A 193 -10.95 -14.97 -2.11
CA VAL A 193 -9.80 -14.10 -2.35
C VAL A 193 -8.48 -14.88 -2.37
N LYS A 194 -8.26 -15.82 -1.45
CA LYS A 194 -7.06 -16.68 -1.45
C LYS A 194 -6.97 -17.55 -2.70
N GLN A 195 -8.10 -18.11 -3.13
CA GLN A 195 -8.17 -18.92 -4.34
C GLN A 195 -7.85 -18.09 -5.58
N GLN A 196 -8.44 -16.90 -5.72
CA GLN A 196 -8.20 -15.98 -6.84
C GLN A 196 -6.76 -15.45 -6.86
N LEU A 197 -6.15 -15.25 -5.69
CA LEU A 197 -4.75 -14.88 -5.59
C LEU A 197 -3.82 -15.96 -6.12
N GLY A 198 -4.28 -17.21 -6.29
CA GLY A 198 -3.40 -18.29 -6.62
C GLY A 198 -2.41 -18.57 -5.50
N ILE A 199 -2.85 -18.46 -4.24
CA ILE A 199 -2.07 -18.94 -3.07
C ILE A 199 -1.76 -20.47 -3.17
N SER A 200 -2.19 -21.13 -4.26
CA SER A 200 -1.47 -22.24 -4.90
C SER A 200 -0.39 -21.76 -5.92
N VAL A 201 0.74 -21.29 -5.40
CA VAL A 201 2.12 -21.32 -5.96
C VAL A 201 2.42 -20.61 -7.32
N SER A 202 1.49 -20.34 -8.22
CA SER A 202 1.83 -19.97 -9.62
C SER A 202 2.12 -18.48 -9.92
N THR A 203 1.59 -17.54 -9.13
CA THR A 203 1.66 -16.10 -9.43
C THR A 203 2.97 -15.46 -8.96
N TRP A 204 3.57 -16.02 -7.90
CA TRP A 204 4.85 -15.57 -7.35
C TRP A 204 6.01 -15.76 -8.33
N ASP A 205 6.07 -16.90 -8.99
CA ASP A 205 7.14 -17.22 -9.95
C ASP A 205 7.16 -16.22 -11.11
N THR A 206 5.98 -15.85 -11.63
CA THR A 206 5.86 -14.85 -12.70
C THR A 206 6.31 -13.47 -12.25
N PHE A 207 5.98 -13.08 -11.01
CA PHE A 207 6.41 -11.80 -10.44
C PHE A 207 7.93 -11.76 -10.23
N MET A 208 8.51 -12.80 -9.62
CA MET A 208 9.95 -12.88 -9.40
C MET A 208 10.73 -12.99 -10.70
N TYR A 209 10.19 -13.67 -11.71
CA TYR A 209 10.77 -13.69 -13.05
C TYR A 209 10.92 -12.27 -13.62
N ARG A 210 9.88 -11.43 -13.51
CA ARG A 210 9.94 -10.03 -13.96
C ARG A 210 10.94 -9.21 -13.15
N MET A 211 10.95 -9.34 -11.83
CA MET A 211 11.88 -8.62 -10.96
C MET A 211 13.35 -9.01 -11.22
N LYS A 212 13.61 -10.29 -11.45
CA LYS A 212 14.93 -10.78 -11.86
C LYS A 212 15.35 -10.17 -13.19
N GLY A 213 14.46 -10.18 -14.21
CA GLY A 213 14.71 -9.55 -15.50
C GLY A 213 15.08 -8.06 -15.37
N LEU A 214 14.35 -7.30 -14.54
CA LEU A 214 14.66 -5.88 -14.27
C LEU A 214 16.02 -5.70 -13.58
N SER A 215 16.39 -6.59 -12.66
CA SER A 215 17.67 -6.56 -11.96
C SER A 215 18.88 -6.92 -12.84
N GLU A 216 18.66 -7.69 -13.89
CA GLU A 216 19.71 -8.13 -14.81
C GLU A 216 19.89 -7.16 -15.98
N ARG A 217 18.83 -6.45 -16.38
CA ARG A 217 18.84 -5.47 -17.48
C ARG A 217 19.60 -4.20 -17.10
N LYS A 218 20.84 -4.09 -17.59
CA LYS A 218 21.65 -2.86 -17.49
C LYS A 218 21.12 -1.77 -18.41
N VAL A 219 21.09 -0.53 -17.97
CA VAL A 219 20.55 0.61 -18.73
C VAL A 219 21.64 1.59 -19.15
N LYS A 220 21.54 2.15 -20.37
CA LYS A 220 22.44 3.19 -20.89
C LYS A 220 21.91 4.58 -20.54
N SER A 221 22.77 5.60 -20.49
CA SER A 221 22.40 6.97 -20.11
C SER A 221 21.23 7.54 -20.92
N LYS A 222 21.14 7.24 -22.22
CA LYS A 222 20.01 7.66 -23.07
C LYS A 222 18.70 6.95 -22.71
N GLU A 223 18.76 5.68 -22.31
CA GLU A 223 17.60 4.92 -21.84
C GLU A 223 17.10 5.44 -20.49
N VAL A 224 18.03 5.78 -19.60
CA VAL A 224 17.75 6.43 -18.30
C VAL A 224 16.99 7.74 -18.49
N GLN A 225 17.50 8.64 -19.35
CA GLN A 225 16.83 9.91 -19.65
C GLN A 225 15.44 9.70 -20.25
N ASN A 226 15.33 8.81 -21.24
CA ASN A 226 14.05 8.50 -21.88
C ASN A 226 13.03 7.91 -20.90
N TYR A 227 13.47 7.03 -19.99
CA TYR A 227 12.62 6.46 -18.95
C TYR A 227 12.00 7.56 -18.07
N TYR A 228 12.83 8.43 -17.52
CA TYR A 228 12.35 9.50 -16.64
C TYR A 228 11.44 10.50 -17.37
N LEU A 229 11.76 10.85 -18.61
CA LEU A 229 10.87 11.65 -19.46
C LEU A 229 9.51 10.96 -19.60
N ARG A 230 9.48 9.67 -19.97
CA ARG A 230 8.21 8.95 -20.12
C ARG A 230 7.42 8.88 -18.83
N VAL A 231 8.07 8.69 -17.68
CA VAL A 231 7.40 8.63 -16.38
C VAL A 231 6.85 10.00 -15.97
N PHE A 232 7.67 11.04 -16.01
CA PHE A 232 7.37 12.36 -15.43
C PHE A 232 6.78 13.38 -16.41
N THR A 233 6.65 13.05 -17.69
CA THR A 233 5.88 13.85 -18.65
C THR A 233 4.41 13.44 -18.64
N ASP A 234 3.55 14.41 -18.37
CA ASP A 234 2.10 14.28 -18.42
C ASP A 234 1.59 14.79 -19.77
N GLN A 235 1.22 13.87 -20.66
CA GLN A 235 0.73 14.18 -22.01
C GLN A 235 -0.73 14.66 -22.03
N SER A 236 -1.45 14.59 -20.90
CA SER A 236 -2.86 15.00 -20.83
C SER A 236 -3.07 16.52 -20.70
N LYS A 237 -2.01 17.28 -20.40
CA LYS A 237 -2.10 18.70 -20.03
C LYS A 237 -1.87 19.69 -21.17
N THR A 238 -1.11 19.30 -22.20
CA THR A 238 -0.81 20.12 -23.39
C THR A 238 -0.48 19.22 -24.58
N ALA A 239 -0.55 19.77 -25.80
CA ALA A 239 -0.18 19.04 -27.03
C ALA A 239 1.29 18.56 -27.04
N SER A 240 2.17 19.18 -26.25
CA SER A 240 3.58 18.79 -26.06
C SER A 240 3.86 18.05 -24.73
N GLY A 241 2.86 17.92 -23.85
CA GLY A 241 3.00 17.42 -22.48
C GLY A 241 3.70 18.40 -21.51
N TYR A 242 3.40 18.29 -20.22
CA TYR A 242 4.13 19.00 -19.16
C TYR A 242 5.16 18.05 -18.52
N THR A 243 6.44 18.40 -18.60
CA THR A 243 7.55 17.62 -18.04
C THR A 243 7.99 18.19 -16.69
N ASN A 244 8.01 17.35 -15.66
CA ASN A 244 8.50 17.76 -14.34
C ASN A 244 10.03 17.59 -14.23
N GLU A 245 10.78 18.54 -14.78
CA GLU A 245 12.26 18.50 -14.81
C GLU A 245 12.89 18.34 -13.43
N ARG A 246 12.34 19.02 -12.41
CA ARG A 246 12.85 18.91 -11.03
C ARG A 246 12.69 17.51 -10.45
N ALA A 247 11.58 16.83 -10.77
CA ALA A 247 11.37 15.44 -10.36
C ALA A 247 12.36 14.51 -11.04
N ILE A 248 12.64 14.74 -12.32
CA ILE A 248 13.64 13.98 -13.09
C ILE A 248 15.03 14.13 -12.44
N THR A 249 15.49 15.36 -12.19
CA THR A 249 16.80 15.61 -11.57
C THR A 249 16.94 14.89 -10.21
N LYS A 250 15.90 14.93 -9.39
CA LYS A 250 15.91 14.26 -8.08
C LYS A 250 15.91 12.74 -8.18
N ALA A 251 15.07 12.16 -9.03
CA ALA A 251 15.04 10.72 -9.24
C ALA A 251 16.36 10.21 -9.87
N MET A 252 16.97 10.98 -10.77
CA MET A 252 18.29 10.66 -11.32
C MET A 252 19.38 10.63 -10.25
N ALA A 253 19.43 11.62 -9.36
CA ALA A 253 20.40 11.63 -8.27
C ALA A 253 20.28 10.38 -7.36
N LEU A 254 19.04 9.97 -7.07
CA LEU A 254 18.75 8.76 -6.31
C LEU A 254 19.23 7.49 -7.03
N PHE A 255 19.05 7.42 -8.35
CA PHE A 255 19.59 6.33 -9.17
C PHE A 255 21.12 6.32 -9.22
N ASP A 256 21.74 7.49 -9.25
CA ASP A 256 23.20 7.68 -9.27
C ASP A 256 23.84 7.53 -7.87
N GLY A 257 23.33 6.61 -7.05
CA GLY A 257 23.97 6.20 -5.79
C GLY A 257 23.50 6.94 -4.53
N HIS A 258 22.66 7.96 -4.65
CA HIS A 258 22.15 8.68 -3.47
C HIS A 258 20.89 8.05 -2.87
N GLY A 259 20.27 7.11 -3.60
CA GLY A 259 19.09 6.38 -3.16
C GLY A 259 19.43 5.20 -2.27
N LYS A 260 18.48 4.82 -1.43
CA LYS A 260 18.63 3.67 -0.54
C LYS A 260 18.76 2.39 -1.35
N GLY A 261 19.88 1.69 -1.18
CA GLY A 261 20.16 0.46 -1.91
C GLY A 261 20.53 0.68 -3.38
N ALA A 262 20.77 1.92 -3.82
CA ALA A 262 21.18 2.22 -5.20
C ALA A 262 22.50 1.53 -5.59
N GLU A 263 23.37 1.28 -4.61
CA GLU A 263 24.66 0.59 -4.80
C GLU A 263 24.55 -0.94 -4.81
N LEU A 264 23.37 -1.52 -4.53
CA LEU A 264 23.17 -2.97 -4.59
C LEU A 264 23.38 -3.47 -6.03
N ALA A 265 23.95 -4.67 -6.18
CA ALA A 265 24.22 -5.25 -7.50
C ALA A 265 22.96 -5.42 -8.37
N SER A 266 21.81 -5.62 -7.71
CA SER A 266 20.47 -5.71 -8.29
C SER A 266 19.95 -4.36 -8.83
N SER A 267 20.41 -3.24 -8.26
CA SER A 267 19.90 -1.90 -8.53
C SER A 267 20.88 -1.01 -9.30
N LYS A 268 22.19 -1.12 -9.03
CA LYS A 268 23.22 -0.23 -9.60
C LYS A 268 23.27 -0.32 -11.12
N GLY A 269 22.82 0.74 -11.80
CA GLY A 269 22.81 0.81 -13.25
C GLY A 269 21.84 -0.16 -13.94
N THR A 270 20.78 -0.61 -13.25
CA THR A 270 19.78 -1.56 -13.78
C THR A 270 18.41 -0.92 -13.96
N ALA A 271 17.52 -1.57 -14.72
CA ALA A 271 16.13 -1.14 -14.82
C ALA A 271 15.40 -1.20 -13.47
N LEU A 272 15.78 -2.14 -12.60
CA LEU A 272 15.31 -2.18 -11.22
C LEU A 272 15.75 -0.96 -10.41
N GLY A 273 16.99 -0.48 -10.59
CA GLY A 273 17.44 0.77 -9.97
C GLY A 273 16.63 1.99 -10.40
N LEU A 274 16.25 2.06 -11.68
CA LEU A 274 15.39 3.13 -12.18
C LEU A 274 14.03 3.14 -11.47
N LEU A 275 13.40 1.97 -11.37
CA LEU A 275 12.13 1.83 -10.65
C LEU A 275 12.28 2.26 -9.19
N ASN A 276 13.30 1.76 -8.49
CA ASN A 276 13.57 2.08 -7.08
C ASN A 276 13.73 3.59 -6.87
N SER A 277 14.49 4.27 -7.74
CA SER A 277 14.72 5.72 -7.65
C SER A 277 13.44 6.55 -7.78
N VAL A 278 12.50 6.14 -8.64
CA VAL A 278 11.20 6.83 -8.81
C VAL A 278 10.32 6.60 -7.58
N THR A 279 10.28 5.36 -7.08
CA THR A 279 9.51 5.05 -5.87
C THR A 279 10.02 5.85 -4.68
N GLU A 280 11.34 5.90 -4.47
CA GLU A 280 11.95 6.68 -3.39
C GLU A 280 11.70 8.18 -3.55
N PHE A 281 11.83 8.73 -4.76
CA PHE A 281 11.53 10.15 -5.01
C PHE A 281 10.08 10.48 -4.63
N ILE A 282 9.12 9.70 -5.11
CA ILE A 282 7.70 9.95 -4.87
C ILE A 282 7.37 9.84 -3.39
N ASP A 283 7.97 8.87 -2.70
CA ASP A 283 7.65 8.52 -1.34
C ASP A 283 8.36 9.40 -0.29
N HIS A 284 9.52 9.97 -0.62
CA HIS A 284 10.38 10.67 0.35
C HIS A 284 10.77 12.10 -0.06
N GLU A 285 10.94 12.39 -1.34
CA GLU A 285 11.56 13.65 -1.79
C GLU A 285 10.63 14.61 -2.53
N ARG A 286 9.49 14.12 -3.04
CA ARG A 286 8.52 14.97 -3.75
C ARG A 286 8.02 16.08 -2.82
N ARG A 287 7.87 17.31 -3.33
CA ARG A 287 7.23 18.39 -2.55
C ARG A 287 5.73 18.17 -2.48
N ALA A 288 5.16 18.49 -1.33
CA ALA A 288 3.73 18.46 -1.07
C ALA A 288 3.36 19.55 -0.07
N ARG A 289 2.07 19.88 -0.01
CA ARG A 289 1.52 20.87 0.94
C ARG A 289 1.77 20.47 2.40
N SER A 290 1.76 19.17 2.68
CA SER A 290 2.12 18.58 3.96
C SER A 290 2.72 17.20 3.73
N THR A 291 3.40 16.67 4.74
CA THR A 291 3.84 15.27 4.73
C THR A 291 2.65 14.34 4.49
N ASP A 292 1.52 14.56 5.17
CA ASP A 292 0.30 13.76 5.00
C ASP A 292 -0.28 13.80 3.58
N TYR A 293 -0.27 14.96 2.93
CA TYR A 293 -0.72 15.09 1.54
C TYR A 293 0.24 14.41 0.57
N ARG A 294 1.57 14.48 0.80
CA ARG A 294 2.56 13.75 -0.01
C ARG A 294 2.29 12.27 0.04
N LEU A 295 2.13 11.81 1.26
CA LEU A 295 1.88 10.44 1.63
C LEU A 295 0.57 9.99 0.95
N GLU A 296 -0.55 10.67 1.15
CA GLU A 296 -1.82 10.36 0.46
C GLU A 296 -1.70 10.36 -1.08
N SER A 297 -1.00 11.32 -1.67
CA SER A 297 -0.76 11.37 -3.12
C SER A 297 0.10 10.20 -3.61
N ALA A 298 1.18 9.87 -2.88
CA ALA A 298 2.03 8.70 -3.12
C ALA A 298 1.28 7.39 -2.94
N TRP A 299 0.20 7.39 -2.15
CA TRP A 299 -0.54 6.21 -1.76
C TRP A 299 -1.77 5.87 -2.62
N PHE A 300 -2.58 6.88 -2.94
CA PHE A 300 -3.90 6.68 -3.57
C PHE A 300 -4.21 7.70 -4.66
N GLY A 301 -3.29 8.64 -4.92
CA GLY A 301 -3.48 9.71 -5.89
C GLY A 301 -2.44 9.67 -7.01
N GLN A 302 -2.07 10.85 -7.49
CA GLN A 302 -1.15 10.99 -8.62
C GLN A 302 0.21 10.29 -8.43
N GLY A 303 0.72 10.20 -7.20
CA GLY A 303 1.96 9.50 -6.90
C GLY A 303 1.84 7.98 -7.06
N ALA A 304 0.71 7.37 -6.68
CA ALA A 304 0.47 5.95 -6.93
C ALA A 304 0.40 5.65 -8.44
N HIS A 305 -0.30 6.48 -9.21
CA HIS A 305 -0.33 6.37 -10.68
C HIS A 305 1.06 6.52 -11.31
N LEU A 306 1.88 7.45 -10.80
CA LEU A 306 3.25 7.63 -11.28
C LEU A 306 4.14 6.42 -10.99
N LYS A 307 3.99 5.78 -9.82
CA LYS A 307 4.73 4.54 -9.50
C LYS A 307 4.31 3.37 -10.38
N GLN A 308 3.01 3.24 -10.67
CA GLN A 308 2.54 2.22 -11.61
C GLN A 308 3.10 2.46 -13.01
N LYS A 309 3.02 3.71 -13.51
CA LYS A 309 3.62 4.09 -14.79
C LYS A 309 5.12 3.82 -14.83
N ALA A 310 5.83 4.04 -13.73
CA ALA A 310 7.25 3.75 -13.58
C ALA A 310 7.55 2.24 -13.70
N LEU A 311 6.73 1.40 -13.08
CA LEU A 311 6.83 -0.06 -13.23
C LEU A 311 6.55 -0.48 -14.67
N ASP A 312 5.47 0.01 -15.29
CA ASP A 312 5.12 -0.32 -16.67
C ASP A 312 6.23 0.05 -17.65
N GLN A 313 6.81 1.26 -17.52
CA GLN A 313 7.94 1.68 -18.35
C GLN A 313 9.21 0.85 -18.11
N ALA A 314 9.43 0.37 -16.89
CA ALA A 314 10.58 -0.49 -16.59
C ALA A 314 10.37 -1.88 -17.20
N LEU A 315 9.15 -2.43 -17.14
CA LEU A 315 8.81 -3.72 -17.73
C LEU A 315 8.95 -3.72 -19.26
N LEU A 316 8.68 -2.59 -19.93
CA LEU A 316 8.93 -2.45 -21.38
C LEU A 316 10.42 -2.54 -21.75
N MET A 317 11.35 -2.40 -20.81
CA MET A 317 12.80 -2.53 -21.08
C MET A 317 13.28 -4.00 -21.11
N ILE A 318 12.44 -4.92 -20.66
CA ILE A 318 12.71 -6.37 -20.60
C ILE A 318 11.74 -7.20 -21.45
N ALA A 319 10.83 -6.53 -22.17
CA ALA A 319 9.96 -7.12 -23.20
C ALA A 319 10.65 -7.04 -24.56
#